data_AF-A0A8D2KV28-F1
#
_entry.id   AF-A0A8D2KV28-F1
#
_cell.length_a   1.000
_cell.length_b   1.000
_cell.length_c   1.000
_cell.angle_alpha   90.00
_cell.angle_beta   90.00
_cell.angle_gamma   90.00
#
_symmetry.space_group_name_H-M   'P 1'
#
loop_
_entity.id
_entity.type
_entity.pdbx_description
1 polymer ?
#
loop_
_entity_poly.entity_id
_entity_poly.type
_entity_poly.pdbx_seq_one_letter_code
_entity_poly.pdbx_strand_id
1 'polypeptide(L)'
;FSNLLELGGLLISILITEFTEPLSALSQNTTEIYSLHVDCKVTSWFAHTAITSRVVNTTNASKETLFETEFPETAFISSFTTPMNGRHSKLMHVCAINYFLVSRSTGRKLKQFHVTDNMAAAANVTFELICEELLKQKLGKHGLLIKVEPKQLAKDFQVNSWQRILPKVS
;
A
#
# COMPACT_ATOMS: atom_id res chain seq x y z
N PHE A 1 4.12 -7.03 13.37
CA PHE A 1 3.48 -8.36 13.45
C PHE A 1 3.43 -9.02 12.08
N SER A 2 3.85 -10.28 11.96
CA SER A 2 3.76 -11.06 10.71
C SER A 2 2.76 -12.20 10.88
N ASN A 3 1.62 -12.14 10.18
CA ASN A 3 0.67 -13.24 10.13
C ASN A 3 0.92 -14.06 8.86
N LEU A 4 1.11 -15.37 9.03
CA LEU A 4 1.24 -16.33 7.93
C LEU A 4 -0.07 -17.09 7.80
N LEU A 5 -0.75 -16.94 6.66
CA LEU A 5 -1.98 -17.67 6.33
C LEU A 5 -1.72 -18.60 5.15
N GLU A 6 -2.14 -19.87 5.27
CA GLU A 6 -2.07 -20.85 4.19
C GLU A 6 -3.48 -21.16 3.67
N LEU A 7 -3.75 -20.83 2.41
CA LEU A 7 -5.04 -21.08 1.75
C LEU A 7 -4.79 -21.79 0.41
N GLY A 8 -5.15 -23.07 0.31
CA GLY A 8 -5.11 -23.81 -0.97
C GLY A 8 -3.77 -23.74 -1.74
N GLY A 9 -2.63 -23.80 -1.05
CA GLY A 9 -1.28 -23.70 -1.66
C GLY A 9 -0.75 -22.27 -1.83
N LEU A 10 -1.51 -21.25 -1.41
CA LEU A 10 -1.06 -19.87 -1.28
C LEU A 10 -0.55 -19.62 0.15
N LEU A 11 0.69 -19.19 0.27
CA LEU A 11 1.25 -18.58 1.46
C LEU A 11 1.09 -17.06 1.38
N ILE A 12 0.32 -16.50 2.31
CA ILE A 12 0.17 -15.06 2.45
C ILE A 12 1.04 -14.63 3.63
N SER A 13 2.04 -13.80 3.36
CA SER A 13 2.85 -13.13 4.39
C SER A 13 2.47 -11.67 4.42
N ILE A 14 1.73 -11.26 5.46
CA ILE A 14 1.41 -9.86 5.71
C ILE A 14 2.45 -9.34 6.70
N LEU A 15 3.23 -8.33 6.29
CA LEU A 15 4.15 -7.63 7.18
C LEU A 15 3.57 -6.28 7.54
N ILE A 16 3.12 -6.16 8.79
CA ILE A 16 2.81 -4.88 9.38
C ILE A 16 3.99 -4.52 10.27
N THR A 17 4.79 -3.54 9.84
CA THR A 17 5.85 -2.95 10.68
C THR A 17 5.21 -1.94 11.62
N GLU A 18 5.59 -1.99 12.89
CA GLU A 18 5.15 -0.98 13.86
C GLU A 18 5.68 0.39 13.46
N PHE A 19 4.80 1.38 13.60
CA PHE A 19 5.08 2.78 13.42
C PHE A 19 6.34 3.19 14.19
N THR A 20 7.42 3.56 13.49
CA THR A 20 8.65 4.06 14.10
C THR A 20 8.93 5.46 13.55
N GLU A 21 8.17 6.45 14.02
CA GLU A 21 8.58 7.85 13.87
C GLU A 21 9.50 8.22 15.03
N PRO A 22 10.65 8.86 14.79
CA PRO A 22 11.40 9.50 15.86
C PRO A 22 10.51 10.57 16.50
N LEU A 23 10.46 10.62 17.84
CA LEU A 23 9.62 11.51 18.64
C LEU A 23 9.69 13.01 18.21
N SER A 24 10.76 13.40 17.53
CA SER A 24 11.00 14.74 16.98
C SER A 24 10.11 15.10 15.77
N ALA A 25 9.62 14.14 15.00
CA ALA A 25 8.78 14.37 13.81
C ALA A 25 7.29 14.60 14.14
N LEU A 26 6.83 14.17 15.33
CA LEU A 26 5.46 14.38 15.79
C LEU A 26 5.10 15.86 15.98
N SER A 27 6.09 16.74 16.14
CA SER A 27 5.88 18.18 16.38
C SER A 27 5.57 19.00 15.12
N GLN A 28 5.60 18.39 13.92
CA GLN A 28 5.32 19.06 12.63
C GLN A 28 4.15 18.46 11.84
N ASN A 29 3.52 17.38 12.31
CA ASN A 29 2.43 16.69 11.61
C ASN A 29 1.06 17.36 11.84
N THR A 30 0.79 18.40 11.05
CA THR A 30 -0.52 19.07 11.00
C THR A 30 -1.50 18.46 9.95
N THR A 31 -1.14 17.33 9.36
CA THR A 31 -2.03 16.46 8.56
C THR A 31 -2.22 15.16 9.31
N GLU A 32 -3.43 14.60 9.25
CA GLU A 32 -3.80 13.37 9.95
C GLU A 32 -4.19 12.29 8.95
N ILE A 33 -3.53 11.13 9.00
CA ILE A 33 -4.03 9.93 8.31
C ILE A 33 -5.28 9.45 9.04
N TYR A 34 -6.44 9.64 8.41
CA TYR A 34 -7.72 9.19 8.94
C TYR A 34 -7.87 7.68 8.78
N SER A 35 -7.66 7.15 7.58
CA SER A 35 -7.76 5.71 7.32
C SER A 35 -6.66 5.22 6.39
N LEU A 36 -6.25 3.98 6.59
CA LEU A 36 -5.37 3.24 5.70
C LEU A 36 -5.90 1.81 5.55
N HIS A 37 -6.42 1.51 4.38
CA HIS A 37 -7.00 0.22 4.04
C HIS A 37 -6.18 -0.46 2.96
N VAL A 38 -5.96 -1.76 3.13
CA VAL A 38 -5.29 -2.59 2.13
C VAL A 38 -6.14 -3.80 1.83
N ASP A 39 -6.65 -3.86 0.60
CA ASP A 39 -7.50 -4.93 0.11
C ASP A 39 -6.76 -5.73 -0.96
N CYS A 40 -6.55 -7.03 -0.73
CA CYS A 40 -5.92 -7.91 -1.69
C CYS A 40 -6.84 -9.06 -2.12
N LYS A 41 -6.99 -9.22 -3.43
CA LYS A 41 -7.71 -10.32 -4.06
C LYS A 41 -6.77 -11.17 -4.89
N VAL A 42 -6.70 -12.46 -4.59
CA VAL A 42 -5.94 -13.43 -5.39
C VAL A 42 -6.89 -14.32 -6.18
N THR A 43 -6.73 -14.33 -7.50
CA THR A 43 -7.47 -15.23 -8.42
C THR A 43 -6.47 -15.87 -9.38
N SER A 44 -6.41 -17.20 -9.45
CA SER A 44 -5.49 -17.92 -10.36
C SER A 44 -4.03 -17.44 -10.26
N TRP A 45 -3.54 -17.24 -9.03
CA TRP A 45 -2.19 -16.73 -8.74
C TRP A 45 -1.91 -15.30 -9.20
N PHE A 46 -2.94 -14.59 -9.65
CA PHE A 46 -2.87 -13.17 -9.93
C PHE A 46 -3.41 -12.41 -8.70
N ALA A 47 -2.54 -11.61 -8.09
CA ALA A 47 -2.87 -10.77 -6.94
C ALA A 47 -3.18 -9.35 -7.43
N HIS A 48 -4.34 -8.84 -7.01
CA HIS A 48 -4.76 -7.46 -7.20
C HIS A 48 -4.86 -6.82 -5.81
N THR A 49 -4.04 -5.81 -5.55
CA THR A 49 -3.93 -5.14 -4.26
C THR A 49 -4.26 -3.67 -4.41
N ALA A 50 -5.30 -3.22 -3.71
CA ALA A 50 -5.67 -1.83 -3.58
C ALA A 50 -5.21 -1.30 -2.21
N ILE A 51 -4.52 -0.17 -2.22
CA ILE A 51 -4.05 0.55 -1.03
C ILE A 51 -4.74 1.91 -1.02
N THR A 52 -5.61 2.14 -0.04
CA THR A 52 -6.43 3.34 0.07
C THR A 52 -6.06 4.11 1.34
N SER A 53 -5.59 5.34 1.18
CA SER A 53 -5.20 6.21 2.31
C SER A 53 -5.97 7.51 2.29
N ARG A 54 -6.70 7.81 3.37
CA ARG A 54 -7.40 9.08 3.54
C ARG A 54 -6.63 9.97 4.49
N VAL A 55 -6.24 11.15 4.01
CA VAL A 55 -5.53 12.17 4.79
C VAL A 55 -6.41 13.40 4.96
N VAL A 56 -6.37 14.01 6.13
CA VAL A 56 -7.12 15.22 6.49
C VAL A 56 -6.14 16.31 6.90
N ASN A 57 -6.26 17.49 6.30
CA ASN A 57 -5.57 18.69 6.76
C ASN A 57 -6.45 19.38 7.80
N THR A 58 -6.07 19.34 9.07
CA THR A 58 -6.82 19.95 10.17
C THR A 58 -6.47 21.43 10.39
N THR A 59 -5.57 21.99 9.57
CA THR A 59 -5.15 23.39 9.67
C THR A 59 -5.98 24.33 8.80
N ASN A 60 -5.89 25.61 9.14
CA ASN A 60 -6.49 26.71 8.39
C ASN A 60 -5.61 27.20 7.21
N ALA A 61 -4.55 26.47 6.86
CA ALA A 61 -3.64 26.82 5.77
C ALA A 61 -3.47 25.65 4.80
N SER A 62 -3.06 25.93 3.56
CA SER A 62 -2.67 24.90 2.60
C SER A 62 -1.43 24.17 3.09
N LYS A 63 -1.37 22.84 2.90
CA LYS A 63 -0.23 22.04 3.32
C LYS A 63 0.04 20.89 2.36
N GLU A 64 1.32 20.65 2.11
CA GLU A 64 1.79 19.48 1.39
C GLU A 64 1.57 18.21 2.23
N THR A 65 0.99 17.20 1.59
CA THR A 65 0.84 15.85 2.13
C THR A 65 1.69 14.87 1.34
N LEU A 66 2.05 13.77 1.97
CA LEU A 66 2.84 12.69 1.41
C LEU A 66 2.06 11.38 1.52
N PHE A 67 1.82 10.75 0.37
CA PHE A 67 1.43 9.36 0.30
C PHE A 67 2.67 8.53 0.01
N GLU A 68 2.99 7.56 0.87
CA GLU A 68 4.15 6.69 0.74
C GLU A 68 3.78 5.24 1.07
N THR A 69 4.20 4.29 0.25
CA THR A 69 3.99 2.86 0.48
C THR A 69 5.07 2.01 -0.18
N GLU A 70 5.26 0.79 0.34
CA GLU A 70 6.14 -0.22 -0.26
C GLU A 70 5.32 -1.38 -0.83
N PHE A 71 5.81 -2.01 -1.90
CA PHE A 71 5.16 -3.16 -2.53
C PHE A 71 6.21 -4.06 -3.20
N PRO A 72 5.88 -5.34 -3.49
CA PRO A 72 6.83 -6.26 -4.13
C PRO A 72 7.42 -5.71 -5.43
N GLU A 73 8.73 -5.90 -5.66
CA GLU A 73 9.38 -5.48 -6.92
C GLU A 73 8.71 -6.12 -8.16
N THR A 74 8.21 -7.34 -7.98
CA THR A 74 7.50 -8.15 -8.97
C THR A 74 6.11 -7.63 -9.30
N ALA A 75 5.54 -6.77 -8.47
CA ALA A 75 4.26 -6.13 -8.75
C ALA A 75 4.45 -4.87 -9.61
N PHE A 76 3.47 -4.59 -10.46
CA PHE A 76 3.40 -3.37 -11.26
C PHE A 76 2.21 -2.52 -10.81
N ILE A 77 2.37 -1.20 -10.92
CA ILE A 77 1.29 -0.26 -10.61
C ILE A 77 0.37 -0.21 -11.83
N SER A 78 -0.89 -0.61 -11.67
CA SER A 78 -1.90 -0.59 -12.74
C SER A 78 -2.73 0.70 -12.72
N SER A 79 -2.90 1.32 -11.55
CA SER A 79 -3.64 2.58 -11.38
C SER A 79 -3.15 3.35 -10.16
N PHE A 80 -3.21 4.67 -10.23
CA PHE A 80 -3.10 5.55 -9.08
C PHE A 80 -4.09 6.71 -9.25
N THR A 81 -4.85 7.03 -8.21
CA THR A 81 -5.83 8.14 -8.25
C THR A 81 -5.71 9.06 -7.04
N THR A 82 -5.90 10.36 -7.29
CA THR A 82 -6.06 11.41 -6.27
C THR A 82 -7.30 12.27 -6.58
N PRO A 83 -8.08 12.72 -5.58
CA PRO A 83 -9.33 13.45 -5.77
C PRO A 83 -9.18 14.86 -6.32
N MET A 84 -7.98 15.46 -6.32
CA MET A 84 -7.75 16.66 -7.12
C MET A 84 -7.74 16.28 -8.59
N ASN A 85 -8.94 16.38 -9.18
CA ASN A 85 -9.27 16.56 -10.61
C ASN A 85 -10.11 15.44 -11.28
N GLY A 86 -10.58 14.41 -10.55
CA GLY A 86 -11.52 13.41 -11.10
C GLY A 86 -11.04 12.72 -12.40
N ARG A 87 -9.75 12.85 -12.70
CA ARG A 87 -9.09 12.31 -13.88
C ARG A 87 -8.28 11.13 -13.38
N HIS A 88 -8.51 9.97 -13.98
CA HIS A 88 -7.56 8.87 -13.93
C HIS A 88 -6.24 9.43 -14.48
N SER A 89 -5.34 9.87 -13.61
CA SER A 89 -4.07 10.41 -14.04
C SER A 89 -3.21 9.22 -14.44
N LYS A 90 -3.04 9.02 -15.75
CA LYS A 90 -2.00 8.13 -16.28
C LYS A 90 -0.65 8.76 -15.92
N LEU A 91 -0.16 8.46 -14.71
CA LEU A 91 1.19 8.69 -14.18
C LEU A 91 1.89 9.91 -14.77
N MET A 92 1.47 11.11 -14.38
CA MET A 92 2.19 12.33 -14.73
C MET A 92 2.06 13.32 -13.57
N HIS A 93 2.77 13.05 -12.47
CA HIS A 93 3.39 14.03 -11.58
C HIS A 93 4.27 13.24 -10.58
N VAL A 94 5.58 13.33 -10.80
CA VAL A 94 6.68 12.94 -9.89
C VAL A 94 6.46 11.63 -9.12
N CYS A 95 6.60 10.49 -9.81
CA CYS A 95 6.85 9.22 -9.14
C CYS A 95 8.35 8.93 -9.22
N ALA A 96 9.12 9.20 -8.16
CA ALA A 96 10.45 8.62 -8.06
C ALA A 96 10.32 7.18 -7.55
N ILE A 97 10.12 6.25 -8.49
CA ILE A 97 10.25 4.81 -8.26
C ILE A 97 11.74 4.49 -8.36
N ASN A 98 12.52 4.51 -7.27
CA ASN A 98 13.86 3.90 -7.27
C ASN A 98 14.47 3.81 -5.86
N TYR A 99 13.97 2.89 -5.03
CA TYR A 99 14.77 2.27 -3.97
C TYR A 99 14.38 0.80 -3.85
N PHE A 100 15.36 -0.09 -3.84
CA PHE A 100 15.15 -1.52 -3.60
C PHE A 100 15.49 -1.84 -2.16
N LEU A 101 14.49 -2.21 -1.38
CA LEU A 101 14.66 -2.67 -0.01
C LEU A 101 14.53 -4.19 0.03
N VAL A 102 15.48 -4.87 0.67
CA VAL A 102 15.33 -6.30 0.96
C VAL A 102 14.60 -6.42 2.29
N SER A 103 13.38 -6.95 2.24
CA SER A 103 12.63 -7.31 3.44
C SER A 103 13.42 -8.36 4.22
N ARG A 104 13.94 -8.01 5.40
CA ARG A 104 14.72 -8.93 6.26
C ARG A 104 13.93 -10.18 6.66
N SER A 105 12.61 -10.09 6.75
CA SER A 105 11.73 -11.20 7.13
C SER A 105 11.39 -12.15 5.99
N THR A 106 11.43 -11.68 4.72
CA THR A 106 11.00 -12.51 3.56
C THR A 106 12.07 -12.68 2.48
N GLY A 107 13.18 -11.94 2.56
CA GLY A 107 14.23 -11.90 1.54
C GLY A 107 13.78 -11.32 0.19
N ARG A 108 12.57 -10.76 0.10
CA ARG A 108 12.04 -10.17 -1.14
C ARG A 108 12.51 -8.73 -1.30
N LYS A 109 12.75 -8.35 -2.56
CA LYS A 109 12.96 -6.96 -2.95
C LYS A 109 11.63 -6.22 -3.04
N LEU A 110 11.59 -5.02 -2.49
CA LEU A 110 10.44 -4.11 -2.47
C LEU A 110 10.76 -2.86 -3.28
N LYS A 111 9.73 -2.27 -3.90
CA LYS A 111 9.72 -0.94 -4.48
C LYS A 111 8.98 0.00 -3.56
N GLN A 112 9.48 1.22 -3.42
CA GLN A 112 8.82 2.31 -2.71
C GLN A 112 8.11 3.21 -3.73
N PHE A 113 6.87 3.59 -3.42
CA PHE A 113 6.09 4.56 -4.15
C PHE A 113 5.80 5.74 -3.23
N HIS A 114 6.08 6.95 -3.71
CA HIS A 114 5.70 8.16 -3.02
C HIS A 114 5.10 9.17 -3.99
N VAL A 115 4.11 9.92 -3.51
CA VAL A 115 3.48 11.05 -4.21
C VAL A 115 3.23 12.14 -3.18
N THR A 116 3.58 13.38 -3.52
CA THR A 116 3.17 14.54 -2.75
C THR A 116 2.01 15.26 -3.43
N ASP A 117 1.13 15.84 -2.63
CA ASP A 117 0.01 16.66 -3.10
C ASP A 117 -0.17 17.86 -2.17
N ASN A 118 -0.70 18.97 -2.68
CA ASN A 118 -0.93 20.17 -1.87
C ASN A 118 -2.41 20.28 -1.48
N MET A 119 -2.70 20.03 -0.21
CA MET A 119 -4.04 20.06 0.34
C MET A 119 -4.44 21.46 0.80
N ALA A 120 -5.60 21.95 0.37
CA ALA A 120 -6.17 23.18 0.89
C ALA A 120 -6.47 23.10 2.41
N ALA A 121 -6.69 24.26 3.02
CA ALA A 121 -7.13 24.37 4.42
C ALA A 121 -8.41 23.57 4.66
N ALA A 122 -8.47 22.85 5.79
CA ALA A 122 -9.61 22.00 6.19
C ALA A 122 -10.05 20.93 5.14
N ALA A 123 -9.22 20.64 4.13
CA ALA A 123 -9.54 19.68 3.08
C ALA A 123 -9.15 18.24 3.47
N ASN A 124 -9.67 17.27 2.71
CA ASN A 124 -9.22 15.88 2.77
C ASN A 124 -8.85 15.38 1.38
N VAL A 125 -7.96 14.39 1.34
CA VAL A 125 -7.51 13.72 0.12
C VAL A 125 -7.56 12.22 0.37
N THR A 126 -7.97 11.47 -0.65
CA THR A 126 -7.97 9.99 -0.63
C THR A 126 -7.08 9.50 -1.74
N PHE A 127 -5.96 8.90 -1.38
CA PHE A 127 -5.05 8.26 -2.31
C PHE A 127 -5.50 6.82 -2.53
N GLU A 128 -5.55 6.38 -3.78
CA GLU A 128 -5.74 4.97 -4.11
C GLU A 128 -4.62 4.51 -5.05
N LEU A 129 -3.86 3.52 -4.61
CA LEU A 129 -2.85 2.84 -5.41
C LEU A 129 -3.31 1.41 -5.69
N ILE A 130 -3.34 1.03 -6.97
CA ILE A 130 -3.63 -0.33 -7.40
C ILE A 130 -2.36 -0.96 -7.95
N CYS A 131 -1.97 -2.08 -7.34
CA CYS A 131 -0.82 -2.89 -7.73
C CYS A 131 -1.27 -4.29 -8.12
N GLU A 132 -0.61 -4.86 -9.12
CA GLU A 132 -0.90 -6.19 -9.63
C GLU A 132 0.37 -7.05 -9.69
N GLU A 133 0.27 -8.30 -9.28
CA GLU A 133 1.39 -9.25 -9.24
C GLU A 133 0.97 -10.63 -9.73
N LEU A 134 1.79 -11.24 -10.60
CA LEU A 134 1.71 -12.69 -10.86
C LEU A 134 2.58 -13.44 -9.83
N LEU A 135 1.93 -14.17 -8.93
CA LEU A 135 2.57 -14.88 -7.84
C LEU A 135 3.35 -16.09 -8.35
N LYS A 136 4.68 -16.05 -8.20
CA LYS A 136 5.56 -17.14 -8.60
C LYS A 136 5.52 -18.28 -7.58
N GLN A 137 5.51 -19.51 -8.09
CA GLN A 137 5.61 -20.71 -7.28
C GLN A 137 7.07 -20.93 -6.84
N LYS A 138 7.28 -21.26 -5.56
CA LYS A 138 8.54 -21.75 -5.01
C LYS A 138 8.26 -22.90 -4.06
N LEU A 139 8.96 -24.02 -4.22
CA LEU A 139 8.79 -25.23 -3.39
C LEU A 139 7.33 -25.70 -3.28
N GLY A 140 6.60 -25.66 -4.40
CA GLY A 140 5.19 -26.07 -4.45
C GLY A 140 4.18 -25.03 -3.95
N LYS A 141 4.62 -23.90 -3.37
CA LYS A 141 3.74 -22.87 -2.80
C LYS A 141 3.85 -21.53 -3.55
N HIS A 142 2.75 -20.79 -3.66
CA HIS A 142 2.76 -19.41 -4.15
C HIS A 142 2.87 -18.47 -2.96
N GLY A 143 3.69 -17.42 -3.05
CA GLY A 143 3.86 -16.49 -1.93
C GLY A 143 3.39 -15.09 -2.30
N LEU A 144 2.51 -14.50 -1.51
CA LEU A 144 2.11 -13.09 -1.58
C LEU A 144 2.78 -12.33 -0.43
N LEU A 145 3.37 -11.16 -0.74
CA LEU A 145 3.93 -10.25 0.26
C LEU A 145 3.22 -8.91 0.18
N ILE A 146 2.60 -8.51 1.28
CA ILE A 146 2.05 -7.17 1.44
C ILE A 146 2.80 -6.55 2.61
N LYS A 147 3.60 -5.51 2.33
CA LYS A 147 4.23 -4.69 3.37
C LYS A 147 3.55 -3.33 3.35
N VAL A 148 3.06 -2.90 4.50
CA VAL A 148 2.45 -1.59 4.67
C VAL A 148 3.22 -0.90 5.78
N GLU A 149 3.85 0.23 5.47
CA GLU A 149 4.63 1.01 6.44
C GLU A 149 4.08 2.43 6.52
N PRO A 150 3.01 2.65 7.32
CA PRO A 150 2.47 3.99 7.50
C PRO A 150 3.46 4.85 8.28
N LYS A 151 3.83 6.01 7.73
CA LYS A 151 4.63 7.07 8.40
C LYS A 151 3.82 7.94 9.36
N GLN A 152 2.55 7.61 9.59
CA GLN A 152 1.72 8.21 10.64
C GLN A 152 0.68 7.19 11.11
N LEU A 153 0.37 7.17 12.41
CA LEU A 153 -0.69 6.31 12.96
C LEU A 153 -2.05 6.70 12.35
N ALA A 154 -2.68 5.75 11.64
CA ALA A 154 -4.03 5.91 11.11
C ALA A 154 -5.08 5.66 12.20
N LYS A 155 -6.18 6.43 12.20
CA LYS A 155 -7.30 6.19 13.13
C LYS A 155 -8.04 4.89 12.82
N ASP A 156 -8.14 4.56 11.54
CA ASP A 156 -8.72 3.31 11.05
C ASP A 156 -7.72 2.59 10.14
N PHE A 157 -7.19 1.45 10.60
CA PHE A 157 -6.23 0.63 9.87
C PHE A 157 -6.81 -0.75 9.61
N GLN A 158 -6.88 -1.14 8.34
CA GLN A 158 -7.47 -2.43 7.94
C GLN A 158 -6.62 -3.10 6.86
N VAL A 159 -6.49 -4.42 6.97
CA VAL A 159 -5.86 -5.25 5.95
C VAL A 159 -6.76 -6.45 5.69
N ASN A 160 -7.35 -6.53 4.51
CA ASN A 160 -8.21 -7.62 4.07
C ASN A 160 -7.51 -8.39 2.94
N SER A 161 -7.56 -9.72 3.00
CA SER A 161 -7.04 -10.57 1.93
C SER A 161 -7.95 -11.76 1.69
N TRP A 162 -8.32 -12.00 0.42
CA TRP A 162 -9.19 -13.11 0.05
C TRP A 162 -8.65 -13.84 -1.18
N GLN A 163 -8.82 -15.16 -1.22
CA GLN A 163 -8.43 -16.00 -2.35
C GLN A 163 -9.66 -16.65 -2.96
N ARG A 164 -9.80 -16.54 -4.28
CA ARG A 164 -10.80 -17.29 -5.06
C ARG A 164 -10.13 -18.48 -5.71
N ILE A 165 -10.44 -19.69 -5.23
CA ILE A 165 -10.03 -20.95 -5.84
C ILE A 165 -11.02 -21.25 -6.97
N LEU A 166 -10.55 -21.26 -8.22
CA LEU A 166 -11.37 -21.73 -9.33
C LEU A 166 -11.49 -23.26 -9.25
N PRO A 167 -12.68 -23.84 -9.49
CA PRO A 167 -12.81 -25.29 -9.55
C PRO A 167 -11.89 -25.85 -10.64
N LYS A 168 -11.23 -26.98 -10.36
CA LYS A 168 -10.50 -27.72 -11.40
C LYS A 168 -11.53 -28.17 -12.43
N VAL A 169 -11.39 -27.72 -13.67
CA VAL A 169 -12.11 -28.31 -14.80
C VAL A 169 -11.44 -29.65 -15.05
N SER A 170 -12.16 -30.73 -14.74
CA SER A 170 -11.77 -32.12 -14.98
C SER A 170 -11.90 -32.50 -16.44
#